data_AF-A0A498NPS1-F1
#
_entry.id   AF-A0A498NPS1-F1
#
_cell.length_a   1.000
_cell.length_b   1.000
_cell.length_c   1.000
_cell.angle_alpha   90.00
_cell.angle_beta   90.00
_cell.angle_gamma   90.00
#
_symmetry.space_group_name_H-M   'P 1'
#
loop_
_entity.id
_entity.type
_entity.pdbx_description
1 polymer ?
#
loop_
_entity_poly.entity_id
_entity_poly.type
_entity_poly.pdbx_seq_one_letter_code
_entity_poly.pdbx_strand_id
1 'polypeptide(L)'
;MKEDLRVLREESFPELAALHKAQAESTNEYTEMGKSLTDTMERVAVLEQSHERMAKEHKKMQEKCMDLENHSPRQNLRFIGIPEGVEAGNLVQFIKDLLLELFGADDFGGSSMTVDHAHRTLMPKPKSGDSLL
;
A
#
# COMPACT_ATOMS: atom_id res chain seq x y z
N MET A 1 -56.30 59.24 18.72
CA MET A 1 -55.67 58.38 19.74
C MET A 1 -56.20 56.94 19.72
N LYS A 2 -57.49 56.65 19.95
CA LYS A 2 -57.99 55.26 19.86
C LYS A 2 -57.93 54.67 18.43
N GLU A 3 -58.20 55.50 17.42
CA GLU A 3 -58.16 55.08 16.02
C GLU A 3 -56.72 54.84 15.55
N ASP A 4 -55.80 55.75 15.86
CA ASP A 4 -54.37 55.59 15.56
C ASP A 4 -53.77 54.32 16.20
N LEU A 5 -54.19 53.99 17.42
CA LEU A 5 -53.80 52.75 18.10
C LEU A 5 -54.37 51.50 17.43
N ARG A 6 -55.52 51.61 16.77
CA ARG A 6 -56.15 50.51 16.05
C ARG A 6 -55.46 50.28 14.71
N VAL A 7 -55.16 51.34 13.97
CA VAL A 7 -54.41 51.28 12.71
C VAL A 7 -53.02 50.68 12.95
N LEU A 8 -52.27 51.18 13.94
CA LEU A 8 -50.95 50.66 14.28
C LEU A 8 -51.00 49.17 14.69
N ARG A 9 -52.05 48.74 15.38
CA ARG A 9 -52.29 47.33 15.69
C ARG A 9 -52.55 46.50 14.43
N GLU A 10 -53.42 46.97 13.54
CA GLU A 10 -53.77 46.26 12.31
C GLU A 10 -52.56 46.16 11.35
N GLU A 11 -51.63 47.11 11.40
CA GLU A 11 -50.38 47.10 10.62
C GLU A 11 -49.28 46.22 11.26
N SER A 12 -49.08 46.27 12.58
CA SER A 12 -47.96 45.58 13.25
C SER A 12 -48.17 44.08 13.49
N PHE A 13 -49.41 43.62 13.70
CA PHE A 13 -49.69 42.22 14.00
C PHE A 13 -49.38 41.27 12.83
N PRO A 14 -49.71 41.61 11.56
CA PRO A 14 -49.30 40.83 10.40
C PRO A 14 -47.78 40.70 10.26
N GLU A 15 -47.03 41.78 10.51
CA GLU A 15 -45.56 41.77 10.47
C GLU A 15 -44.97 40.86 11.55
N LEU A 16 -45.49 40.93 12.78
CA LEU A 16 -45.07 40.03 13.87
C LEU A 16 -45.39 38.57 13.54
N ALA A 17 -46.55 38.29 12.95
CA ALA A 17 -46.91 36.93 12.54
C ALA A 17 -46.00 36.41 11.42
N ALA A 18 -45.67 37.25 10.44
CA ALA A 18 -44.72 36.92 9.38
C ALA A 18 -43.31 36.67 9.94
N LEU A 19 -42.86 37.49 10.89
CA LEU A 19 -41.57 37.32 11.55
C LEU A 19 -41.51 36.02 12.36
N HIS A 20 -42.55 35.70 13.13
CA HIS A 20 -42.65 34.43 13.85
C HIS A 20 -42.62 33.22 12.91
N LYS A 21 -43.29 33.33 11.76
CA LYS A 21 -43.26 32.29 10.73
C LYS A 21 -41.86 32.11 10.15
N ALA A 22 -41.20 33.19 9.76
CA ALA A 22 -39.83 33.15 9.24
C ALA A 22 -38.84 32.60 10.28
N GLN A 23 -39.03 32.96 11.56
CA GLN A 23 -38.24 32.41 12.65
C GLN A 23 -38.46 30.90 12.81
N ALA A 24 -39.71 30.43 12.74
CA ALA A 24 -40.03 29.01 12.80
C ALA A 24 -39.38 28.22 11.64
N GLU A 25 -39.47 28.75 10.42
CA GLU A 25 -38.83 28.17 9.23
C GLU A 25 -37.30 28.09 9.40
N SER A 26 -36.68 29.18 9.84
CA SER A 26 -35.24 29.22 10.10
C SER A 26 -34.82 28.24 11.21
N THR A 27 -35.59 28.13 12.31
CA THR A 27 -35.30 27.13 13.35
C THR A 27 -35.38 25.71 12.81
N ASN A 28 -36.33 25.41 11.93
CA ASN A 28 -36.45 24.11 11.31
C ASN A 28 -35.23 23.81 10.40
N GLU A 29 -34.80 24.77 9.58
CA GLU A 29 -33.58 24.65 8.77
C GLU A 29 -32.34 24.41 9.63
N TYR A 30 -32.19 25.12 10.76
CA TYR A 30 -31.08 24.87 11.69
C TYR A 30 -31.11 23.46 12.28
N THR A 31 -32.29 22.92 12.60
CA THR A 31 -32.38 21.55 13.11
C THR A 31 -32.01 20.51 12.05
N GLU A 32 -32.44 20.69 10.80
CA GLU A 32 -32.08 19.79 9.70
C GLU A 32 -30.58 19.87 9.37
N MET A 33 -30.03 21.08 9.35
CA MET A 33 -28.58 21.28 9.18
C MET A 33 -27.78 20.62 10.32
N GLY A 34 -28.24 20.73 11.57
CA GLY A 34 -27.61 20.07 12.72
C GLY A 34 -27.60 18.55 12.61
N LYS A 35 -28.70 17.95 12.14
CA LYS A 35 -28.79 16.50 11.88
C LYS A 35 -27.81 16.08 10.78
N SER A 36 -27.81 16.79 9.65
CA SER A 36 -26.91 16.51 8.54
C SER A 36 -25.45 16.66 8.95
N LEU A 37 -25.11 17.68 9.73
CA LEU A 37 -23.76 17.88 10.25
C LEU A 37 -23.33 16.69 11.13
N THR A 38 -24.21 16.23 12.01
CA THR A 38 -23.94 15.08 12.89
C THR A 38 -23.68 13.80 12.07
N ASP A 39 -24.53 13.52 11.06
CA ASP A 39 -24.33 12.37 10.15
C ASP A 39 -22.98 12.47 9.41
N THR A 40 -22.64 13.65 8.89
CA THR A 40 -21.36 13.83 8.20
C THR A 40 -20.16 13.64 9.14
N MET A 41 -20.24 14.12 10.38
CA MET A 41 -19.19 13.93 11.38
C MET A 41 -19.00 12.46 11.74
N GLU A 42 -20.09 11.71 11.91
CA GLU A 42 -20.03 10.27 12.17
C GLU A 42 -19.39 9.51 11.00
N ARG A 43 -19.79 9.84 9.76
CA ARG A 43 -19.21 9.24 8.55
C ARG A 43 -17.72 9.56 8.40
N VAL A 44 -17.30 10.78 8.72
CA VAL A 44 -15.88 11.16 8.72
C VAL A 44 -15.11 10.36 9.76
N ALA A 45 -15.61 10.22 10.99
CA ALA A 45 -14.96 9.43 12.03
C ALA A 45 -14.78 7.95 11.62
N VAL A 46 -15.78 7.35 10.99
CA VAL A 46 -15.69 5.98 10.45
C VAL A 46 -14.65 5.88 9.33
N LEU A 47 -14.61 6.87 8.42
CA LEU A 47 -13.62 6.90 7.35
C LEU A 47 -12.19 7.03 7.87
N GLU A 48 -11.96 7.90 8.86
CA GLU A 48 -10.65 8.07 9.50
C GLU A 48 -10.16 6.78 10.14
N GLN A 49 -11.03 6.08 10.88
CA GLN A 49 -10.70 4.78 11.47
C GLN A 49 -10.36 3.72 10.41
N SER A 50 -11.16 3.66 9.33
CA SER A 50 -10.91 2.74 8.22
C SER A 50 -9.59 3.03 7.52
N HIS A 51 -9.28 4.32 7.32
CA HIS A 51 -8.02 4.77 6.73
C HIS A 51 -6.82 4.39 7.60
N GLU A 52 -6.90 4.59 8.92
CA GLU A 52 -5.82 4.20 9.83
C GLU A 52 -5.57 2.68 9.81
N ARG A 53 -6.64 1.88 9.80
CA ARG A 53 -6.55 0.41 9.66
C ARG A 53 -5.87 0.03 8.35
N MET A 54 -6.32 0.61 7.24
CA MET A 54 -5.76 0.33 5.91
C MET A 54 -4.29 0.73 5.81
N ALA A 55 -3.90 1.87 6.38
CA ALA A 55 -2.51 2.33 6.42
C ALA A 55 -1.61 1.35 7.20
N LYS A 56 -2.09 0.82 8.33
CA LYS A 56 -1.37 -0.21 9.11
C LYS A 56 -1.22 -1.51 8.34
N GLU A 57 -2.29 -1.99 7.70
CA GLU A 57 -2.26 -3.20 6.87
C GLU A 57 -1.33 -3.05 5.67
N HIS A 58 -1.37 -1.89 5.00
CA HIS A 58 -0.49 -1.57 3.88
C HIS A 58 0.98 -1.59 4.30
N LYS A 59 1.33 -0.91 5.41
CA LYS A 59 2.70 -0.91 5.94
C LYS A 59 3.18 -2.33 6.27
N LYS A 60 2.35 -3.14 6.94
CA LYS A 60 2.67 -4.53 7.26
C LYS A 60 2.90 -5.36 6.00
N MET A 61 2.11 -5.14 4.95
CA MET A 61 2.30 -5.83 3.68
C MET A 61 3.61 -5.41 3.01
N GLN A 62 3.91 -4.11 3.01
CA GLN A 62 5.15 -3.58 2.46
C GLN A 62 6.37 -4.17 3.16
N GLU A 63 6.38 -4.23 4.48
CA GLU A 63 7.46 -4.86 5.26
C GLU A 63 7.63 -6.35 4.89
N LYS A 64 6.53 -7.09 4.75
CA LYS A 64 6.58 -8.49 4.30
C LYS A 64 7.12 -8.65 2.88
N CYS A 65 6.72 -7.78 1.95
CA CYS A 65 7.23 -7.79 0.58
C CYS A 65 8.74 -7.52 0.58
N MET A 66 9.19 -6.51 1.31
CA MET A 66 10.62 -6.21 1.46
C MET A 66 11.37 -7.39 2.07
N ASP A 67 10.82 -8.05 3.10
CA ASP A 67 11.44 -9.24 3.68
C ASP A 67 11.53 -10.38 2.67
N LEU A 68 10.49 -10.65 1.89
CA LEU A 68 10.51 -11.69 0.85
C LEU A 68 11.49 -11.38 -0.28
N GLU A 69 11.53 -10.13 -0.74
CA GLU A 69 12.49 -9.64 -1.74
C GLU A 69 13.92 -9.72 -1.23
N ASN A 70 14.14 -9.46 0.07
CA ASN A 70 15.45 -9.57 0.69
C ASN A 70 15.82 -11.00 1.11
N HIS A 71 14.85 -11.92 1.21
CA HIS A 71 15.08 -13.31 1.63
C HIS A 71 15.29 -14.23 0.42
N SER A 72 14.53 -14.06 -0.66
CA SER A 72 14.63 -14.87 -1.87
C SER A 72 16.05 -14.93 -2.47
N PRO A 73 16.85 -13.83 -2.49
CA PRO A 73 18.22 -13.87 -2.98
C PRO A 73 19.24 -14.44 -2.01
N ARG A 74 18.92 -14.62 -0.72
CA ARG A 74 19.93 -15.01 0.30
C ARG A 74 20.57 -16.36 0.05
N GLN A 75 19.83 -17.25 -0.61
CA GLN A 75 20.31 -18.58 -0.98
C GLN A 75 20.82 -18.63 -2.43
N ASN A 76 20.72 -17.52 -3.17
CA ASN A 76 21.17 -17.45 -4.54
C ASN A 76 22.62 -16.97 -4.58
N LEU A 77 23.50 -17.80 -5.14
CA LEU A 77 24.88 -17.44 -5.43
C LEU A 77 25.02 -17.01 -6.89
N ARG A 78 25.76 -15.93 -7.14
CA ARG A 78 26.10 -15.47 -8.50
C ARG A 78 27.57 -15.73 -8.79
N PHE A 79 27.82 -16.57 -9.80
CA PHE A 79 29.16 -16.87 -10.28
C PHE A 79 29.46 -16.01 -11.52
N ILE A 80 30.61 -15.35 -11.53
CA ILE A 80 31.03 -14.43 -12.60
C ILE A 80 32.34 -14.95 -13.20
N GLY A 81 32.52 -14.78 -14.52
CA GLY A 81 33.74 -15.19 -15.21
C GLY A 81 33.76 -16.65 -15.70
N ILE A 82 32.64 -17.37 -15.61
CA ILE A 82 32.53 -18.75 -16.13
C ILE A 82 32.30 -18.71 -17.65
N PRO A 83 33.24 -19.23 -18.47
CA PRO A 83 33.11 -19.20 -19.94
C PRO A 83 31.88 -19.95 -20.43
N GLU A 84 31.23 -19.46 -21.49
CA GLU A 84 30.03 -20.08 -22.02
C GLU A 84 30.27 -21.40 -22.76
N GLY A 85 29.58 -22.45 -22.33
CA GLY A 85 29.57 -23.75 -23.00
C GLY A 85 30.38 -24.83 -22.28
N VAL A 86 31.05 -24.48 -21.18
CA VAL A 86 31.80 -25.43 -20.35
C VAL A 86 30.88 -26.34 -19.52
N GLU A 87 29.61 -25.96 -19.35
CA GLU A 87 28.66 -26.63 -18.46
C GLU A 87 28.04 -27.91 -19.04
N ALA A 88 28.36 -28.26 -20.28
CA ALA A 88 27.90 -29.47 -20.96
C ALA A 88 26.36 -29.71 -20.90
N GLY A 89 25.56 -28.64 -20.76
CA GLY A 89 24.10 -28.69 -20.75
C GLY A 89 23.45 -28.98 -19.40
N ASN A 90 24.20 -29.29 -18.34
CA ASN A 90 23.67 -29.49 -16.99
C ASN A 90 24.35 -28.56 -15.98
N LEU A 91 23.80 -27.35 -15.86
CA LEU A 91 24.33 -26.31 -14.97
C LEU A 91 24.30 -26.71 -13.50
N VAL A 92 23.28 -27.45 -13.07
CA VAL A 92 23.14 -27.85 -11.67
C VAL A 92 24.28 -28.79 -11.28
N GLN A 93 24.58 -29.79 -12.12
CA GLN A 93 25.68 -30.70 -11.87
C GLN A 93 27.02 -29.97 -11.97
N PHE A 94 27.21 -29.13 -12.99
CA PHE A 94 28.42 -28.34 -13.16
C PHE A 94 28.76 -27.47 -11.93
N ILE A 95 27.77 -26.76 -11.37
CA ILE A 95 28.00 -25.93 -10.17
C ILE A 95 28.31 -26.78 -8.94
N LYS A 96 27.68 -27.95 -8.77
CA LYS A 96 28.02 -28.88 -7.68
C LYS A 96 29.48 -29.34 -7.79
N ASP A 97 29.88 -29.78 -8.97
CA ASP A 97 31.24 -30.27 -9.21
C ASP A 97 32.26 -29.15 -9.01
N LEU A 98 31.98 -27.94 -9.52
CA LEU A 98 32.81 -26.75 -9.34
C LEU A 98 32.99 -26.40 -7.85
N LEU A 99 31.91 -26.41 -7.06
CA LEU A 99 31.99 -26.10 -5.64
C LEU A 99 32.74 -27.19 -4.86
N LEU A 100 32.57 -28.46 -5.21
CA LEU A 100 33.32 -29.57 -4.63
C LEU A 100 34.81 -29.49 -4.96
N GLU A 101 35.17 -29.05 -6.17
CA GLU A 101 36.57 -28.84 -6.57
C GLU A 101 37.19 -27.66 -5.82
N LEU A 102 36.47 -26.55 -5.65
CA LEU A 102 36.97 -25.33 -5.01
C LEU A 102 37.18 -25.46 -3.50
N PHE A 103 36.26 -26.13 -2.80
CA PHE A 103 36.27 -26.21 -1.34
C PHE A 103 36.64 -27.61 -0.81
N GLY A 104 36.71 -28.63 -1.67
CA GLY A 104 36.96 -30.01 -1.25
C GLY A 104 35.72 -30.67 -0.65
N ALA A 105 35.60 -31.99 -0.83
CA ALA A 105 34.42 -32.74 -0.37
C ALA A 105 34.29 -32.79 1.17
N ASP A 106 35.41 -32.73 1.88
CA ASP A 106 35.47 -32.86 3.34
C ASP A 106 34.92 -31.61 4.06
N ASP A 107 35.02 -30.43 3.43
CA ASP A 107 34.55 -29.15 3.98
C ASP A 107 33.02 -29.02 3.98
N PHE A 108 32.31 -29.84 3.20
CA PHE A 108 30.84 -29.89 3.16
C PHE A 108 30.23 -30.84 4.22
N GLY A 109 31.03 -31.33 5.16
CA GLY A 109 30.54 -32.00 6.37
C GLY A 109 29.80 -33.32 6.12
N GLY A 110 30.12 -34.03 5.03
CA GLY A 110 29.51 -35.32 4.68
C GLY A 110 28.04 -35.24 4.21
N SER A 111 27.48 -34.04 4.08
CA SER A 111 26.13 -33.84 3.54
C SER A 111 26.18 -33.65 2.03
N SER A 112 25.29 -34.29 1.28
CA SER A 112 25.22 -34.08 -0.17
C SER A 112 24.75 -32.65 -0.45
N MET A 113 25.59 -31.85 -1.10
CA MET A 113 25.24 -30.50 -1.50
C MET A 113 24.02 -30.51 -2.43
N THR A 114 22.95 -29.84 -2.01
CA THR A 114 21.74 -29.65 -2.79
C THR A 114 21.76 -28.31 -3.49
N VAL A 115 21.51 -28.32 -4.80
CA VAL A 115 21.34 -27.12 -5.62
C VAL A 115 19.97 -27.25 -6.26
N ASP A 116 19.05 -26.37 -5.88
CA ASP A 116 17.65 -26.43 -6.33
C ASP A 116 17.50 -26.04 -7.80
N HIS A 117 18.20 -24.99 -8.21
CA HIS A 117 18.18 -24.50 -9.58
C HIS A 117 19.49 -23.79 -9.94
N ALA A 118 19.92 -23.95 -11.18
CA ALA A 118 21.06 -23.23 -11.73
C ALA A 118 20.73 -22.80 -13.16
N HIS A 119 20.94 -21.52 -13.44
CA HIS A 119 20.68 -20.91 -14.75
C HIS A 119 21.69 -19.82 -15.04
N ARG A 120 21.93 -19.55 -16.33
CA ARG A 120 22.63 -18.33 -16.75
C ARG A 120 21.66 -17.15 -16.66
N THR A 121 22.17 -15.98 -16.32
CA THR A 121 21.41 -14.73 -16.46
C THR A 121 20.93 -14.59 -17.91
N LEU A 122 19.72 -14.05 -18.12
CA LEU A 122 19.07 -13.90 -19.43
C LEU A 122 19.75 -12.88 -20.38
N MET A 123 21.06 -12.69 -20.27
CA MET A 123 21.82 -11.81 -21.15
C MET A 123 22.28 -12.58 -22.41
N PRO A 124 22.35 -11.91 -23.58
CA PRO A 124 22.95 -12.50 -24.77
C PRO A 124 24.39 -12.95 -24.51
N LYS A 125 24.80 -14.03 -25.20
CA LYS A 125 26.19 -14.51 -25.19
C LYS A 125 27.15 -13.35 -25.47
N PRO A 126 28.12 -13.06 -24.57
CA PRO A 126 29.15 -12.08 -24.82
C PRO A 126 29.91 -12.41 -26.10
N LYS A 127 30.27 -11.39 -26.89
CA LYS A 127 31.09 -11.60 -28.08
C LYS A 127 32.51 -11.95 -27.64
N SER A 128 33.26 -12.65 -28.49
CA SER A 128 34.67 -12.94 -28.23
C SER A 128 35.44 -11.63 -28.07
N GLY A 129 35.89 -11.34 -26.85
CA GLY A 129 36.64 -10.14 -26.49
C GLY A 129 35.92 -9.14 -25.58
N ASP A 130 34.63 -9.35 -25.27
CA ASP A 130 33.92 -8.52 -24.30
C ASP A 130 34.34 -8.91 -22.87
N SER A 131 34.69 -7.92 -22.04
CA SER A 131 35.04 -8.13 -20.63
C SER A 131 33.76 -8.35 -19.83
N LEU A 132 33.72 -9.42 -19.04
CA LEU A 132 32.58 -9.86 -18.20
C LEU A 132 32.46 -9.08 -16.87
N LEU A 133 32.95 -7.83 -16.81
CA LEU A 133 32.92 -6.98 -15.62
C LEU A 133 31.64 -6.13 -15.55
#